data_AF-A0A7S3AH55-F1
#
_entry.id   AF-A0A7S3AH55-F1
#
_cell.length_a   1.000
_cell.length_b   1.000
_cell.length_c   1.000
_cell.angle_alpha   90.00
_cell.angle_beta   90.00
_cell.angle_gamma   90.00
#
_symmetry.space_group_name_H-M   'P 1'
#
loop_
_entity.id
_entity.type
_entity.pdbx_description
1 polymer ?
#
loop_
_entity_poly.entity_id
_entity_poly.type
_entity_poly.pdbx_seq_one_letter_code
_entity_poly.pdbx_strand_id
1 'polypeptide(L)'
;RRVLLSLSSQEMLGLWLGCVSLALDGYLMQTLPAPKAYFLLHTWTRAALDVRANGFQPEMEAIGERGLQMKKMAEGLPRLSAEANILGACERGSMKFDALAEPHASVAERLSKTQLYAALSAGKGSALAFVSRWSDHVSIDACVVNPSYLIAGEGAERALIRHVVQEALDDGIRSIQLRPTGFQLDGDTFYAPCGFYPGEDIEGGLLVYRA
;
A
#
# COMPACT_ATOMS: atom_id res chain seq x y z
N ARG A 1 46.62 -13.07 -26.00
CA ARG A 1 46.57 -13.08 -24.52
C ARG A 1 45.27 -12.41 -24.08
N ARG A 2 44.20 -13.17 -23.86
CA ARG A 2 42.94 -12.69 -23.29
C ARG A 2 42.94 -13.08 -21.81
N VAL A 3 42.85 -12.09 -20.93
CA VAL A 3 42.63 -12.30 -19.49
C VAL A 3 41.13 -12.54 -19.33
N LEU A 4 40.76 -13.78 -18.97
CA LEU A 4 39.44 -14.13 -18.47
C LEU A 4 39.38 -13.70 -17.00
N LEU A 5 38.61 -12.66 -16.69
CA LEU A 5 38.22 -12.34 -15.32
C LEU A 5 37.16 -13.37 -14.90
N SER A 6 37.53 -14.25 -13.98
CA SER A 6 36.60 -15.13 -13.28
C SER A 6 35.82 -14.32 -12.25
N LEU A 7 34.56 -14.03 -12.53
CA LEU A 7 33.63 -13.59 -11.49
C LEU A 7 33.24 -14.81 -10.66
N SER A 8 33.38 -14.68 -9.34
CA SER A 8 33.13 -15.75 -8.39
C SER A 8 31.62 -15.97 -8.22
N SER A 9 31.22 -17.22 -7.98
CA SER A 9 29.81 -17.65 -7.85
C SER A 9 29.04 -16.98 -6.69
N GLN A 10 29.70 -16.17 -5.86
CA GLN A 10 29.08 -15.39 -4.78
C GLN A 10 28.57 -14.02 -5.21
N GLU A 11 29.05 -13.46 -6.33
CA GLU A 11 28.58 -12.16 -6.83
C GLU A 11 27.32 -12.26 -7.71
N MET A 12 26.95 -13.47 -8.16
CA MET A 12 25.68 -13.72 -8.87
C MET A 12 24.48 -13.96 -7.94
N LEU A 13 24.70 -14.14 -6.64
CA LEU A 13 23.64 -14.34 -5.65
C LEU A 13 23.08 -13.01 -5.08
N GLY A 14 23.69 -11.87 -5.39
CA GLY A 14 23.30 -10.56 -4.87
C GLY A 14 22.30 -9.76 -5.72
N LEU A 15 21.80 -10.32 -6.84
CA LEU A 15 20.98 -9.58 -7.82
C LEU A 15 19.61 -10.23 -8.13
N TRP A 16 19.20 -11.21 -7.31
CA TRP A 16 17.95 -11.97 -7.47
C TRP A 16 17.16 -12.16 -6.16
N LEU A 17 17.12 -11.12 -5.31
CA LEU A 17 15.93 -10.89 -4.47
C LEU A 17 14.91 -10.18 -5.38
N GLY A 18 14.37 -10.82 -6.41
CA GLY A 18 13.48 -11.97 -6.25
C GLY A 18 12.13 -11.40 -5.85
N CYS A 19 11.38 -10.89 -6.83
CA CYS A 19 9.93 -10.68 -6.68
C CYS A 19 9.33 -12.04 -6.30
N VAL A 20 9.20 -12.31 -5.01
CA VAL A 20 8.50 -13.48 -4.51
C VAL A 20 7.02 -13.21 -4.74
N SER A 21 6.55 -13.58 -5.93
CA SER A 21 5.15 -13.54 -6.28
C SER A 21 4.47 -14.79 -5.74
N LEU A 22 3.93 -14.70 -4.53
CA LEU A 22 3.05 -15.70 -3.96
C LEU A 22 1.61 -15.36 -4.34
N ALA A 23 0.92 -16.32 -4.97
CA ALA A 23 -0.51 -16.24 -5.15
C ALA A 23 -1.19 -16.59 -3.81
N LEU A 24 -1.51 -15.58 -2.99
CA LEU A 24 -2.26 -15.78 -1.75
C LEU A 24 -3.72 -15.38 -2.01
N ASP A 25 -4.68 -16.24 -1.67
CA ASP A 25 -6.12 -16.01 -1.86
C ASP A 25 -6.54 -15.65 -3.31
N GLY A 26 -5.73 -16.03 -4.30
CA GLY A 26 -5.96 -15.74 -5.71
C GLY A 26 -5.50 -14.35 -6.18
N TYR A 27 -4.70 -13.64 -5.37
CA TYR A 27 -4.05 -12.39 -5.74
C TYR A 27 -2.56 -12.58 -5.96
N LEU A 28 -2.01 -11.93 -6.98
CA LEU A 28 -0.57 -11.80 -7.17
C LEU A 28 -0.03 -10.77 -6.17
N MET A 29 0.66 -11.24 -5.13
CA MET A 29 1.37 -10.38 -4.18
C MET A 29 2.72 -9.97 -4.75
N GLN A 30 3.06 -8.69 -4.66
CA GLN A 30 4.40 -8.22 -5.03
C GLN A 30 4.71 -6.85 -4.40
N THR A 31 5.99 -6.61 -4.14
CA THR A 31 6.52 -5.25 -3.99
C THR A 31 6.46 -4.56 -5.36
N LEU A 32 5.98 -3.32 -5.37
CA LEU A 32 5.77 -2.54 -6.59
C LEU A 32 6.74 -1.34 -6.62
N PRO A 33 7.51 -1.15 -7.71
CA PRO A 33 8.31 0.07 -7.88
C PRO A 33 7.43 1.32 -7.82
N ALA A 34 7.89 2.37 -7.14
CA ALA A 34 7.07 3.56 -6.90
C ALA A 34 6.51 4.24 -8.17
N PRO A 35 7.22 4.29 -9.32
CA PRO A 35 6.64 4.81 -10.56
C PRO A 35 5.42 4.03 -11.05
N LYS A 36 5.40 2.70 -10.86
CA LYS A 36 4.25 1.86 -11.24
C LYS A 36 3.08 2.08 -10.28
N ALA A 37 3.37 2.15 -8.97
CA ALA A 37 2.37 2.47 -7.95
C ALA A 37 1.73 3.84 -8.20
N TYR A 38 2.54 4.86 -8.49
CA TYR A 38 2.07 6.19 -8.86
C TYR A 38 1.11 6.15 -10.06
N PHE A 39 1.47 5.42 -11.12
CA PHE A 39 0.61 5.29 -12.30
C PHE A 39 -0.75 4.65 -11.97
N LEU A 40 -0.76 3.59 -11.14
CA LEU A 40 -2.00 2.96 -10.68
C LEU A 40 -2.85 3.93 -9.85
N LEU A 41 -2.25 4.58 -8.84
CA LEU A 41 -2.94 5.54 -7.97
C LEU A 41 -3.46 6.74 -8.74
N HIS A 42 -2.72 7.24 -9.74
CA HIS A 42 -3.18 8.30 -10.61
C HIS A 42 -4.42 7.85 -11.42
N THR A 43 -4.38 6.63 -11.96
CA THR A 43 -5.50 6.07 -12.73
C THR A 43 -6.73 5.86 -11.84
N TRP A 44 -6.54 5.36 -10.62
CA TRP A 44 -7.60 5.21 -9.62
C TRP A 44 -8.15 6.55 -9.16
N THR A 45 -7.31 7.57 -9.01
CA THR A 45 -7.74 8.94 -8.68
C THR A 45 -8.69 9.48 -9.76
N ARG A 46 -8.35 9.31 -11.04
CA ARG A 46 -9.22 9.71 -12.15
C ARG A 46 -10.53 8.94 -12.13
N ALA A 47 -10.48 7.61 -11.98
CA ALA A 47 -11.69 6.80 -11.91
C ALA A 47 -12.62 7.22 -10.75
N ALA A 48 -12.08 7.52 -9.57
CA ALA A 48 -12.86 8.00 -8.43
C ALA A 48 -13.49 9.38 -8.69
N LEU A 49 -12.77 10.29 -9.36
CA LEU A 49 -13.28 11.61 -9.73
C LEU A 49 -14.34 11.55 -10.85
N ASP A 50 -14.15 10.71 -11.85
CA ASP A 50 -15.07 10.55 -12.97
C ASP A 50 -16.41 9.96 -12.51
N VAL A 51 -16.39 8.99 -11.59
CA VAL A 51 -17.59 8.45 -10.94
C VAL A 51 -18.33 9.53 -10.13
N ARG A 52 -17.59 10.44 -9.49
CA ARG A 52 -18.17 11.58 -8.77
C ARG A 52 -18.78 12.62 -9.71
N ALA A 53 -18.13 12.92 -10.83
CA ALA A 53 -18.51 13.99 -11.75
C ALA A 53 -19.73 13.63 -12.62
N ASN A 54 -19.85 12.38 -13.06
CA ASN A 54 -20.86 11.98 -14.04
C ASN A 54 -22.25 11.67 -13.44
N GLY A 55 -22.42 11.79 -12.12
CA GLY A 55 -23.63 11.30 -11.46
C GLY A 55 -23.63 9.78 -11.42
N PHE A 56 -23.75 9.23 -10.22
CA PHE A 56 -23.60 7.81 -9.96
C PHE A 56 -24.61 6.98 -10.79
N GLN A 57 -24.14 5.99 -11.58
CA GLN A 57 -25.00 5.14 -12.40
C GLN A 57 -25.49 3.91 -11.61
N PRO A 58 -26.81 3.71 -11.45
CA PRO A 58 -27.42 2.74 -10.53
C PRO A 58 -27.25 1.25 -10.91
N GLU A 59 -26.64 0.93 -12.05
CA GLU A 59 -26.25 -0.44 -12.42
C GLU A 59 -24.91 -0.87 -11.78
N MET A 60 -24.19 0.08 -11.18
CA MET A 60 -22.96 -0.13 -10.41
C MET A 60 -23.33 -0.21 -8.92
N GLU A 61 -22.73 -1.15 -8.18
CA GLU A 61 -23.02 -1.63 -6.81
C GLU A 61 -23.10 -0.61 -5.63
N ALA A 62 -23.48 0.65 -5.82
CA ALA A 62 -23.39 1.65 -4.74
C ALA A 62 -24.55 2.65 -4.67
N ILE A 63 -25.67 2.23 -4.08
CA ILE A 63 -26.63 3.18 -3.47
C ILE A 63 -26.35 3.23 -1.96
N GLY A 64 -26.15 4.44 -1.40
CA GLY A 64 -25.97 4.66 0.04
C GLY A 64 -24.50 4.80 0.49
N GLU A 65 -24.11 4.05 1.51
CA GLU A 65 -22.82 4.16 2.22
C GLU A 65 -21.60 4.01 1.30
N ARG A 66 -21.71 3.21 0.24
CA ARG A 66 -20.63 3.03 -0.76
C ARG A 66 -20.33 4.31 -1.55
N GLY A 67 -21.30 5.21 -1.72
CA GLY A 67 -21.06 6.54 -2.25
C GLY A 67 -20.20 7.40 -1.32
N LEU A 68 -20.34 7.23 0.00
CA LEU A 68 -19.50 7.88 1.00
C LEU A 68 -18.06 7.34 0.95
N GLN A 69 -17.88 6.03 0.83
CA GLN A 69 -16.55 5.42 0.63
C GLN A 69 -15.87 5.98 -0.62
N MET A 70 -16.58 6.04 -1.76
CA MET A 70 -16.04 6.61 -2.99
C MET A 70 -15.64 8.08 -2.82
N LYS A 71 -16.46 8.88 -2.11
CA LYS A 71 -16.12 10.28 -1.80
C LYS A 71 -14.83 10.38 -0.98
N LYS A 72 -14.71 9.59 0.09
CA LYS A 72 -13.50 9.58 0.93
C LYS A 72 -12.26 9.16 0.14
N MET A 73 -12.38 8.17 -0.75
CA MET A 73 -11.29 7.77 -1.63
C MET A 73 -10.91 8.87 -2.62
N ALA A 74 -11.88 9.55 -3.23
CA ALA A 74 -11.61 10.68 -4.14
C ALA A 74 -10.87 11.84 -3.44
N GLU A 75 -11.13 12.04 -2.14
CA GLU A 75 -10.44 13.04 -1.31
C GLU A 75 -9.05 12.58 -0.87
N GLY A 76 -8.86 11.29 -0.54
CA GLY A 76 -7.61 10.76 0.00
C GLY A 76 -6.60 10.27 -1.04
N LEU A 77 -7.04 9.75 -2.18
CA LEU A 77 -6.17 9.21 -3.25
C LEU A 77 -5.15 10.22 -3.79
N PRO A 78 -5.47 11.52 -4.00
CA PRO A 78 -4.48 12.49 -4.45
C PRO A 78 -3.25 12.58 -3.54
N ARG A 79 -3.43 12.47 -2.21
CA ARG A 79 -2.33 12.46 -1.24
C ARG A 79 -1.42 11.24 -1.46
N LEU A 80 -2.02 10.05 -1.52
CA LEU A 80 -1.28 8.80 -1.75
C LEU A 80 -0.56 8.81 -3.11
N SER A 81 -1.21 9.36 -4.15
CA SER A 81 -0.59 9.54 -5.46
C SER A 81 0.62 10.47 -5.40
N ALA A 82 0.55 11.58 -4.64
CA ALA A 82 1.68 12.48 -4.46
C ALA A 82 2.84 11.80 -3.70
N GLU A 83 2.54 11.06 -2.63
CA GLU A 83 3.53 10.30 -1.86
C GLU A 83 4.23 9.23 -2.73
N ALA A 84 3.48 8.48 -3.54
CA ALA A 84 4.08 7.53 -4.49
C ALA A 84 4.95 8.21 -5.57
N ASN A 85 4.57 9.40 -6.02
CA ASN A 85 5.40 10.18 -6.95
C ASN A 85 6.72 10.62 -6.31
N ILE A 86 6.69 11.06 -5.05
CA ILE A 86 7.88 11.42 -4.27
C ILE A 86 8.80 10.20 -4.14
N LEU A 87 8.26 9.05 -3.72
CA LEU A 87 9.02 7.80 -3.65
C LEU A 87 9.68 7.48 -4.99
N GLY A 88 8.93 7.59 -6.09
CA GLY A 88 9.47 7.35 -7.44
C GLY A 88 10.53 8.37 -7.88
N ALA A 89 10.41 9.63 -7.46
CA ALA A 89 11.43 10.66 -7.72
C ALA A 89 12.72 10.41 -6.93
N CYS A 90 12.59 9.94 -5.69
CA CYS A 90 13.72 9.55 -4.83
C CYS A 90 14.41 8.26 -5.34
N GLU A 91 13.65 7.24 -5.74
CA GLU A 91 14.20 6.01 -6.35
C GLU A 91 15.05 6.30 -7.60
N ARG A 92 14.65 7.31 -8.40
CA ARG A 92 15.41 7.76 -9.58
C ARG A 92 16.59 8.68 -9.28
N GLY A 93 16.80 9.07 -8.02
CA GLY A 93 17.83 10.03 -7.62
C GLY A 93 17.56 11.48 -8.02
N SER A 94 16.34 11.79 -8.51
CA SER A 94 15.95 13.15 -8.92
C SER A 94 15.54 14.07 -7.76
N MET A 95 15.31 13.48 -6.58
CA MET A 95 14.89 14.16 -5.36
C MET A 95 15.47 13.43 -4.15
N LYS A 96 15.64 14.13 -3.03
CA LYS A 96 16.02 13.54 -1.74
C LYS A 96 14.95 13.85 -0.69
N PHE A 97 14.77 12.94 0.26
CA PHE A 97 13.78 13.09 1.32
C PHE A 97 14.05 14.31 2.23
N ASP A 98 15.33 14.64 2.47
CA ASP A 98 15.76 15.80 3.28
C ASP A 98 15.50 17.16 2.60
N ALA A 99 15.20 17.16 1.29
CA ALA A 99 14.93 18.36 0.50
C ALA A 99 13.41 18.57 0.23
N LEU A 100 12.54 17.78 0.86
CA LEU A 100 11.09 17.95 0.73
C LEU A 100 10.64 19.22 1.44
N ALA A 101 9.69 19.95 0.83
CA ALA A 101 9.01 21.09 1.43
C ALA A 101 7.69 20.65 2.09
N GLU A 102 7.15 21.48 2.98
CA GLU A 102 5.83 21.22 3.59
C GLU A 102 4.73 21.17 2.52
N PRO A 103 3.75 20.25 2.64
CA PRO A 103 3.48 19.40 3.80
C PRO A 103 4.30 18.09 3.87
N HIS A 104 5.15 17.80 2.88
CA HIS A 104 5.82 16.50 2.74
C HIS A 104 7.10 16.38 3.59
N ALA A 105 7.66 17.50 4.02
CA ALA A 105 8.82 17.50 4.93
C ALA A 105 8.50 16.77 6.24
N SER A 106 7.32 17.01 6.82
CA SER A 106 6.86 16.36 8.06
C SER A 106 6.73 14.83 7.98
N VAL A 107 6.63 14.25 6.78
CA VAL A 107 6.51 12.80 6.56
C VAL A 107 7.74 12.19 5.89
N ALA A 108 8.79 12.98 5.65
CA ALA A 108 9.97 12.59 4.87
C ALA A 108 10.69 11.34 5.43
N GLU A 109 10.88 11.28 6.75
CA GLU A 109 11.53 10.13 7.39
C GLU A 109 10.74 8.84 7.15
N ARG A 110 9.42 8.89 7.31
CA ARG A 110 8.54 7.74 7.07
C ARG A 110 8.63 7.30 5.61
N LEU A 111 8.50 8.24 4.67
CA LEU A 111 8.61 7.95 3.24
C LEU A 111 9.96 7.31 2.90
N SER A 112 11.05 7.71 3.54
CA SER A 112 12.37 7.11 3.31
C SER A 112 12.47 5.63 3.70
N LYS A 113 11.53 5.15 4.53
CA LYS A 113 11.43 3.76 4.99
C LYS A 113 10.27 3.02 4.31
N THR A 114 9.51 3.69 3.44
CA THR A 114 8.30 3.14 2.83
C THR A 114 8.63 2.33 1.59
N GLN A 115 8.05 1.13 1.53
CA GLN A 115 7.94 0.30 0.34
C GLN A 115 6.47 0.16 -0.04
N LEU A 116 6.22 -0.07 -1.33
CA LEU A 116 4.88 -0.19 -1.87
C LEU A 116 4.59 -1.65 -2.18
N TYR A 117 3.47 -2.14 -1.68
CA TYR A 117 3.02 -3.51 -1.86
C TYR A 117 1.70 -3.52 -2.64
N ALA A 118 1.49 -4.52 -3.48
CA ALA A 118 0.28 -4.67 -4.25
C ALA A 118 -0.26 -6.09 -4.21
N ALA A 119 -1.59 -6.20 -4.09
CA ALA A 119 -2.36 -7.39 -4.38
C ALA A 119 -3.10 -7.16 -5.71
N LEU A 120 -2.69 -7.86 -6.77
CA LEU A 120 -3.29 -7.70 -8.10
C LEU A 120 -4.07 -8.95 -8.51
N SER A 121 -5.28 -8.78 -9.02
CA SER A 121 -6.04 -9.86 -9.65
C SER A 121 -6.73 -9.39 -10.92
N ALA A 122 -6.83 -10.29 -11.91
CA ALA A 122 -7.79 -10.15 -12.98
C ALA A 122 -9.18 -10.48 -12.42
N GLY A 123 -10.06 -9.48 -12.27
CA GLY A 123 -11.49 -9.68 -11.95
C GLY A 123 -11.90 -9.86 -10.49
N LYS A 124 -10.99 -9.78 -9.50
CA LYS A 124 -11.31 -9.90 -8.05
C LYS A 124 -10.99 -8.65 -7.22
N GLY A 125 -10.84 -7.50 -7.88
CA GLY A 125 -10.32 -6.27 -7.26
C GLY A 125 -8.80 -6.30 -7.06
N SER A 126 -8.24 -5.13 -6.74
CA SER A 126 -6.82 -4.95 -6.47
C SER A 126 -6.64 -4.00 -5.30
N ALA A 127 -5.55 -4.14 -4.56
CA ALA A 127 -5.18 -3.26 -3.46
C ALA A 127 -3.70 -2.85 -3.53
N LEU A 128 -3.39 -1.70 -2.93
CA LEU A 128 -2.05 -1.16 -2.81
C LEU A 128 -1.84 -0.65 -1.38
N ALA A 129 -0.71 -1.01 -0.78
CA ALA A 129 -0.32 -0.62 0.57
C ALA A 129 1.01 0.13 0.59
N PHE A 130 1.09 1.15 1.44
CA PHE A 130 2.31 1.85 1.82
C PHE A 130 2.78 1.25 3.13
N VAL A 131 3.96 0.63 3.14
CA VAL A 131 4.48 -0.10 4.30
C VAL A 131 5.83 0.50 4.68
N SER A 132 5.92 1.15 5.84
CA SER A 132 7.21 1.59 6.39
C SER A 132 7.80 0.53 7.33
N ARG A 133 9.08 0.22 7.10
CA ARG A 133 9.84 -0.74 7.91
C ARG A 133 10.83 0.00 8.81
N TRP A 134 10.68 -0.18 10.11
CA TRP A 134 11.51 0.41 11.16
C TRP A 134 12.35 -0.68 11.84
N SER A 135 13.31 -0.27 12.67
CA SER A 135 14.19 -1.21 13.37
C SER A 135 13.45 -2.07 14.40
N ASP A 136 12.34 -1.57 14.92
CA ASP A 136 11.57 -2.14 16.02
C ASP A 136 10.12 -2.48 15.65
N HIS A 137 9.62 -1.99 14.52
CA HIS A 137 8.24 -2.23 14.07
C HIS A 137 8.06 -2.16 12.55
N VAL A 138 6.94 -2.70 12.07
CA VAL A 138 6.42 -2.48 10.70
C VAL A 138 5.11 -1.71 10.79
N SER A 139 4.94 -0.70 9.94
CA SER A 139 3.71 0.11 9.88
C SER A 139 3.10 0.07 8.48
N ILE A 140 1.85 -0.37 8.39
CA ILE A 140 1.01 -0.20 7.20
C ILE A 140 0.41 1.20 7.29
N ASP A 141 1.04 2.15 6.60
CA ASP A 141 0.74 3.58 6.70
C ASP A 141 -0.51 3.99 5.91
N ALA A 142 -0.84 3.22 4.88
CA ALA A 142 -2.07 3.34 4.11
C ALA A 142 -2.32 2.05 3.33
N CYS A 143 -3.59 1.68 3.15
CA CYS A 143 -4.01 0.68 2.18
C CYS A 143 -5.24 1.20 1.41
N VAL A 144 -5.26 0.97 0.10
CA VAL A 144 -6.31 1.46 -0.78
C VAL A 144 -6.63 0.44 -1.87
N VAL A 145 -7.92 0.33 -2.19
CA VAL A 145 -8.43 -0.57 -3.23
C VAL A 145 -8.67 0.17 -4.54
N ASN A 146 -8.80 -0.57 -5.63
CA ASN A 146 -9.25 0.00 -6.89
C ASN A 146 -10.71 0.50 -6.74
N PRO A 147 -10.99 1.81 -6.91
CA PRO A 147 -12.33 2.37 -6.74
C PRO A 147 -13.36 1.81 -7.71
N SER A 148 -12.94 1.25 -8.85
CA SER A 148 -13.86 0.57 -9.78
C SER A 148 -14.38 -0.78 -9.26
N TYR A 149 -13.81 -1.31 -8.16
CA TYR A 149 -14.15 -2.61 -7.59
C TYR A 149 -14.15 -2.56 -6.06
N LEU A 150 -15.00 -1.72 -5.44
CA LEU A 150 -14.98 -1.49 -3.99
C LEU A 150 -15.17 -2.78 -3.17
N ILE A 151 -16.22 -3.56 -3.46
CA ILE A 151 -16.55 -4.77 -2.69
C ILE A 151 -15.48 -5.86 -2.88
N ALA A 152 -15.15 -6.17 -4.13
CA ALA A 152 -14.11 -7.17 -4.43
C ALA A 152 -12.72 -6.71 -3.91
N GLY A 153 -12.47 -5.41 -3.92
CA GLY A 153 -11.26 -4.78 -3.42
C GLY A 153 -11.02 -5.01 -1.93
N GLU A 154 -12.06 -5.10 -1.10
CA GLU A 154 -11.91 -5.41 0.32
C GLU A 154 -11.23 -6.77 0.56
N GLY A 155 -11.51 -7.76 -0.30
CA GLY A 155 -10.82 -9.03 -0.30
C GLY A 155 -9.32 -8.87 -0.57
N ALA A 156 -8.97 -8.05 -1.57
CA ALA A 156 -7.59 -7.75 -1.92
C ALA A 156 -6.86 -6.99 -0.79
N GLU A 157 -7.52 -6.03 -0.13
CA GLU A 157 -6.97 -5.29 1.00
C GLU A 157 -6.67 -6.20 2.19
N ARG A 158 -7.62 -7.08 2.57
CA ARG A 158 -7.39 -8.03 3.66
C ARG A 158 -6.26 -9.01 3.33
N ALA A 159 -6.23 -9.53 2.11
CA ALA A 159 -5.18 -10.45 1.68
C ALA A 159 -3.80 -9.76 1.69
N LEU A 160 -3.71 -8.52 1.23
CA LEU A 160 -2.48 -7.72 1.24
C LEU A 160 -1.99 -7.44 2.67
N ILE A 161 -2.89 -7.04 3.57
CA ILE A 161 -2.57 -6.79 4.99
C ILE A 161 -2.03 -8.05 5.64
N ARG A 162 -2.69 -9.21 5.45
CA ARG A 162 -2.22 -10.50 5.99
C ARG A 162 -0.85 -10.89 5.45
N HIS A 163 -0.62 -10.65 4.16
CA HIS A 163 0.69 -10.90 3.55
C HIS A 163 1.79 -10.06 4.19
N VAL A 164 1.58 -8.75 4.38
CA VAL A 164 2.54 -7.86 5.04
C VAL A 164 2.79 -8.28 6.49
N VAL A 165 1.73 -8.67 7.22
CA VAL A 165 1.87 -9.20 8.58
C VAL A 165 2.73 -10.45 8.58
N GLN A 166 2.46 -11.40 7.70
CA GLN A 166 3.22 -12.64 7.63
C GLN A 166 4.70 -12.38 7.32
N GLU A 167 5.00 -11.51 6.36
CA GLU A 167 6.39 -11.12 6.07
C GLU A 167 7.08 -10.50 7.30
N ALA A 168 6.40 -9.59 8.02
CA ALA A 168 6.96 -8.99 9.23
C ALA A 168 7.23 -10.04 10.32
N LEU A 169 6.33 -11.01 10.49
CA LEU A 169 6.49 -12.11 11.45
C LEU A 169 7.64 -13.04 11.06
N ASP A 170 7.79 -13.34 9.76
CA ASP A 170 8.89 -14.16 9.22
C ASP A 170 10.25 -13.46 9.41
N ASP A 171 10.28 -12.13 9.35
CA ASP A 171 11.43 -11.29 9.69
C ASP A 171 11.66 -11.15 11.22
N GLY A 172 10.83 -11.79 12.05
CA GLY A 172 10.92 -11.75 13.52
C GLY A 172 10.35 -10.49 14.17
N ILE A 173 9.73 -9.59 13.40
CA ILE A 173 9.12 -8.36 13.91
C ILE A 173 7.72 -8.66 14.44
N ARG A 174 7.48 -8.35 15.72
CA ARG A 174 6.18 -8.59 16.39
C ARG A 174 5.36 -7.32 16.57
N SER A 175 6.00 -6.15 16.56
CA SER A 175 5.32 -4.86 16.60
C SER A 175 4.87 -4.51 15.18
N ILE A 176 3.60 -4.76 14.87
CA ILE A 176 3.01 -4.46 13.56
C ILE A 176 1.82 -3.52 13.78
N GLN A 177 1.84 -2.42 13.03
CA GLN A 177 0.91 -1.31 13.18
C GLN A 177 0.17 -1.05 11.87
N LEU A 178 -1.04 -0.55 11.95
CA LEU A 178 -1.84 -0.13 10.80
C LEU A 178 -2.48 1.22 11.08
N ARG A 179 -2.32 2.16 10.12
CA ARG A 179 -3.03 3.45 10.10
C ARG A 179 -4.24 3.32 9.18
N PRO A 180 -5.46 3.35 9.72
CA PRO A 180 -6.66 3.30 8.89
C PRO A 180 -6.70 4.48 7.94
N THR A 181 -6.95 4.23 6.65
CA THR A 181 -7.13 5.30 5.65
C THR A 181 -8.48 6.00 5.76
N GLY A 182 -9.38 5.47 6.59
CA GLY A 182 -10.75 5.97 6.75
C GLY A 182 -11.69 5.62 5.59
N PHE A 183 -11.20 4.88 4.58
CA PHE A 183 -11.97 4.50 3.39
C PHE A 183 -12.98 3.39 3.66
N GLN A 184 -12.75 2.56 4.69
CA GLN A 184 -13.64 1.43 5.01
C GLN A 184 -14.94 1.91 5.65
N LEU A 185 -16.05 1.24 5.33
CA LEU A 185 -17.38 1.58 5.85
C LEU A 185 -17.49 1.28 7.35
N ASP A 186 -17.04 0.08 7.74
CA ASP A 186 -17.07 -0.38 9.13
C ASP A 186 -15.92 0.21 9.98
N GLY A 187 -15.21 1.21 9.43
CA GLY A 187 -14.08 1.86 10.06
C GLY A 187 -13.02 0.86 10.51
N ASP A 188 -12.60 0.98 11.77
CA ASP A 188 -11.52 0.17 12.34
C ASP A 188 -11.90 -1.31 12.49
N THR A 189 -13.20 -1.62 12.65
CA THR A 189 -13.67 -2.99 12.85
C THR A 189 -13.45 -3.88 11.61
N PHE A 190 -13.33 -3.26 10.43
CA PHE A 190 -12.94 -3.95 9.19
C PHE A 190 -11.62 -4.72 9.32
N TYR A 191 -10.69 -4.23 10.15
CA TYR A 191 -9.35 -4.77 10.28
C TYR A 191 -9.22 -5.87 11.36
N ALA A 192 -10.23 -6.06 12.21
CA ALA A 192 -10.22 -7.10 13.24
C ALA A 192 -10.02 -8.53 12.70
N PRO A 193 -10.61 -8.93 11.55
CA PRO A 193 -10.34 -10.24 10.93
C PRO A 193 -8.90 -10.43 10.40
N CYS A 194 -8.09 -9.37 10.40
CA CYS A 194 -6.66 -9.42 10.10
C CYS A 194 -5.80 -9.34 11.38
N GLY A 195 -6.40 -9.40 12.57
CA GLY A 195 -5.72 -9.36 13.86
C GLY A 195 -5.40 -7.96 14.36
N PHE A 196 -5.95 -6.90 13.75
CA PHE A 196 -5.70 -5.51 14.16
C PHE A 196 -6.80 -4.98 15.06
N TYR A 197 -6.39 -4.40 16.19
CA TYR A 197 -7.29 -3.82 17.20
C TYR A 197 -6.77 -2.46 17.67
N PRO A 198 -7.63 -1.57 18.21
CA PRO A 198 -7.16 -0.30 18.77
C PRO A 198 -6.02 -0.48 19.77
N GLY A 199 -4.97 0.33 19.64
CA GLY A 199 -3.93 0.43 20.65
C GLY A 199 -4.46 1.17 21.87
N GLU A 200 -4.26 0.61 23.07
CA GLU A 200 -4.80 1.19 24.32
C GLU A 200 -4.15 2.54 24.69
N ASP A 201 -2.94 2.82 24.17
CA ASP A 201 -2.15 4.01 24.50
C ASP A 201 -1.54 4.72 23.28
N ILE A 202 -2.09 4.54 22.08
CA ILE A 202 -1.50 5.10 20.86
C ILE A 202 -2.35 6.25 20.31
N GLU A 203 -1.82 7.47 20.39
CA GLU A 203 -2.43 8.66 19.80
C GLU A 203 -2.63 8.49 18.28
N GLY A 204 -3.78 8.96 17.77
CA GLY A 204 -4.04 9.05 16.34
C GLY A 204 -4.74 7.84 15.70
N GLY A 205 -5.45 7.02 16.48
CA GLY A 205 -6.33 5.97 15.94
C GLY A 205 -5.57 4.81 15.28
N LEU A 206 -4.38 4.52 15.78
CA LEU A 206 -3.54 3.45 15.25
C LEU A 206 -4.02 2.08 15.73
N LEU A 207 -4.08 1.12 14.81
CA LEU A 207 -4.40 -0.27 15.12
C LEU A 207 -3.11 -1.06 15.27
N VAL A 208 -3.10 -1.98 16.24
CA VAL A 208 -1.96 -2.84 16.57
C VAL A 208 -2.34 -4.28 16.30
N TYR A 209 -1.43 -5.01 15.67
CA TYR A 209 -1.58 -6.44 15.47
C TYR A 209 -1.45 -7.20 16.78
N ARG A 210 -2.43 -8.07 17.08
CA ARG A 210 -2.44 -8.97 18.22
C ARG A 210 -2.72 -10.38 17.68
N ALA A 211 -1.74 -11.27 17.80
CA ALA A 211 -1.82 -12.69 17.42
C ALA A 211 -2.45 -13.54 18.53
#